data_AF-A0A914S5U0-F1
#
_entry.id   AF-A0A914S5U0-F1
#
_cell.length_a   1.000
_cell.length_b   1.000
_cell.length_c   1.000
_cell.angle_alpha   90.00
_cell.angle_beta   90.00
_cell.angle_gamma   90.00
#
_symmetry.space_group_name_H-M   'P 1'
#
loop_
_entity.id
_entity.type
_entity.pdbx_description
1 polymer ?
#
loop_
_entity_poly.entity_id
_entity_poly.type
_entity_poly.pdbx_seq_one_letter_code
_entity_poly.pdbx_strand_id
1 'polypeptide(L)' 'MVLLTLIARVRDGLILATSIEGADEPDHNMVKYTNQAKMIFRKLHTGSAAVATVESGPYYFQ' A
#
# COMPACT_ATOMS: atom_id res chain seq x y z
N MET A 1 10.46 -1.04 -10.35
CA MET A 1 10.99 -1.67 -9.13
C MET A 1 9.83 -1.75 -8.16
N VAL A 2 9.57 -2.89 -7.54
CA VAL A 2 8.55 -3.01 -6.48
C VAL A 2 9.23 -2.70 -5.15
N LEU A 3 8.52 -2.03 -4.25
CA LEU A 3 9.09 -1.54 -2.98
C LEU A 3 8.32 -2.09 -1.78
N LEU A 4 7.00 -2.22 -1.95
CA LEU A 4 6.07 -2.57 -0.90
C LEU A 4 4.91 -3.37 -1.51
N THR A 5 4.70 -4.57 -0.98
CA THR A 5 3.53 -5.40 -1.29
C THR A 5 2.79 -5.69 0.00
N LEU A 6 1.52 -5.31 0.04
CA LEU A 6 0.64 -5.52 1.20
C LEU A 6 -0.64 -6.23 0.76
N ILE A 7 -1.02 -7.27 1.51
CA ILE A 7 -2.32 -7.93 1.36
C ILE A 7 -3.10 -7.64 2.64
N ALA A 8 -4.31 -7.11 2.52
CA ALA A 8 -5.16 -6.79 3.66
C ALA A 8 -6.61 -7.18 3.42
N ARG A 9 -7.35 -7.44 4.52
CA ARG A 9 -8.78 -7.73 4.47
C ARG A 9 -9.58 -6.43 4.34
N VAL A 10 -10.42 -6.33 3.31
CA VAL A 10 -11.22 -5.12 3.02
C VAL A 10 -12.14 -4.71 4.18
N ARG A 11 -12.72 -5.68 4.91
CA ARG A 11 -13.71 -5.42 5.96
C ARG A 11 -13.21 -4.49 7.08
N ASP A 12 -11.94 -4.63 7.46
CA ASP A 12 -11.36 -3.98 8.63
C ASP A 12 -9.95 -3.42 8.41
N GLY A 13 -9.38 -3.59 7.22
CA GLY A 13 -8.03 -3.16 6.89
C GLY A 13 -6.94 -3.97 7.60
N LEU A 14 -7.26 -5.15 8.14
CA LEU A 14 -6.28 -6.02 8.79
C LEU A 14 -5.26 -6.51 7.75
N ILE A 15 -3.99 -6.17 7.96
CA ILE A 15 -2.89 -6.65 7.12
C ILE A 15 -2.70 -8.16 7.37
N LEU A 16 -2.72 -8.94 6.29
CA LEU A 16 -2.58 -10.39 6.26
C LEU A 16 -1.16 -10.81 5.85
N ALA A 17 -0.55 -10.08 4.92
CA ALA A 17 0.81 -10.33 4.46
C ALA A 17 1.53 -9.03 4.11
N THR A 18 2.85 -9.02 4.24
CA THR A 18 3.72 -7.88 3.94
C THR A 18 5.02 -8.37 3.34
N SER A 19 5.43 -7.73 2.24
CA SER A 19 6.79 -7.83 1.69
C SER A 19 7.32 -6.43 1.44
N ILE A 20 8.56 -6.18 1.81
CA ILE A 20 9.25 -4.90 1.60
C ILE A 20 10.54 -5.22 0.87
N GLU A 21 10.74 -4.60 -0.30
CA GLU A 21 11.95 -4.75 -1.12
C GLU A 21 12.76 -3.45 -1.05
N GLY A 22 14.09 -3.55 -1.00
CA GLY A 22 14.97 -2.38 -0.96
C GLY A 22 15.00 -1.63 0.38
N ALA A 23 14.71 -2.32 1.50
CA ALA A 23 14.73 -1.73 2.85
C ALA A 23 16.08 -1.10 3.26
N ASP A 24 17.15 -1.40 2.54
CA ASP A 24 18.51 -0.87 2.75
C ASP A 24 18.75 0.49 2.06
N GLU A 25 17.82 0.97 1.22
CA GLU A 25 17.95 2.29 0.61
C GLU A 25 17.41 3.40 1.54
N PRO A 26 18.27 4.30 2.06
CA PRO A 26 17.90 5.28 3.08
C PRO A 26 16.85 6.31 2.60
N ASP A 27 16.68 6.47 1.29
CA ASP A 27 15.79 7.46 0.66
C ASP A 27 14.35 6.96 0.44
N HIS A 28 14.14 5.65 0.49
CA HIS A 28 12.82 5.06 0.37
C HIS A 28 12.12 5.16 1.72
N ASN A 29 11.48 6.30 2.00
CA ASN A 29 10.70 6.55 3.22
C ASN A 29 9.51 5.55 3.33
N MET A 30 9.80 4.28 3.62
CA MET A 30 8.87 3.16 3.56
C MET A 30 7.79 3.27 4.62
N VAL A 31 8.10 3.96 5.72
CA VAL A 31 7.11 4.33 6.74
C VAL A 31 6.00 5.20 6.13
N LYS A 32 6.35 6.20 5.31
CA LYS A 32 5.37 7.05 4.61
C LYS A 32 4.46 6.23 3.70
N TYR A 33 5.02 5.39 2.83
CA TYR A 33 4.23 4.61 1.87
C TYR A 33 3.40 3.51 2.55
N THR A 34 3.92 2.89 3.61
CA THR A 34 3.16 1.96 4.44
C THR A 34 1.97 2.65 5.10
N ASN A 35 2.14 3.88 5.61
CA ASN A 35 1.04 4.65 6.18
C ASN A 35 0.00 5.05 5.13
N GLN A 36 0.43 5.43 3.92
CA GLN A 36 -0.49 5.70 2.81
C GLN A 36 -1.30 4.47 2.41
N ALA A 37 -0.66 3.30 2.27
CA ALA A 37 -1.35 2.06 1.98
C ALA A 37 -2.39 1.69 3.05
N LYS A 38 -2.05 1.86 4.35
CA LYS A 38 -3.00 1.69 5.46
C LYS A 38 -4.20 2.64 5.34
N MET A 39 -3.98 3.89 4.91
CA MET A 39 -5.09 4.83 4.66
C MET A 39 -5.97 4.39 3.49
N ILE A 40 -5.40 3.82 2.43
CA ILE A 40 -6.17 3.24 1.31
C ILE A 40 -7.02 2.09 1.83
N PHE A 41 -6.45 1.11 2.55
CA PHE A 41 -7.20 -0.02 3.10
C PHE A 41 -8.36 0.40 4.01
N ARG A 42 -8.20 1.46 4.80
CA ARG A 42 -9.28 2.00 5.66
C ARG A 42 -10.43 2.63 4.87
N LYS A 43 -10.19 3.03 3.61
CA LYS A 43 -11.19 3.64 2.73
C LYS A 43 -11.84 2.64 1.77
N LEU A 44 -11.24 1.47 1.57
CA LEU A 44 -11.83 0.43 0.71
C LEU A 44 -13.10 -0.14 1.33
N HIS A 45 -14.10 -0.37 0.50
CA HIS A 45 -15.35 -1.03 0.85
C HIS A 45 -15.90 -1.78 -0.35
N THR A 46 -17.04 -2.47 -0.19
CA THR A 46 -17.67 -3.31 -1.23
C THR A 46 -18.09 -2.57 -2.50
N GLY A 47 -18.14 -1.23 -2.48
CA GLY A 47 -18.45 -0.39 -3.63
C GLY A 47 -17.23 0.30 -4.25
N SER A 48 -16.03 0.06 -3.73
CA SER A 48 -14.79 0.54 -4.33
C SER A 48 -14.50 -0.21 -5.65
N ALA A 49 -13.75 0.41 -6.56
CA ALA A 49 -13.32 -0.24 -7.79
C ALA A 49 -12.48 -1.50 -7.48
N ALA A 50 -12.74 -2.60 -8.19
CA ALA A 50 -12.02 -3.86 -7.99
C ALA A 50 -10.54 -3.80 -8.41
N VAL A 51 -10.23 -2.92 -9.36
CA VAL A 51 -8.86 -2.65 -9.85
C VAL A 51 -8.73 -1.14 -9.99
N ALA A 52 -7.67 -0.57 -9.41
CA ALA A 52 -7.40 0.87 -9.48
C ALA A 52 -5.88 1.11 -9.34
N THR A 53 -5.44 2.26 -9.82
CA THR A 53 -4.08 2.75 -9.59
C THR A 53 -4.15 4.11 -8.90
N VAL A 54 -3.33 4.32 -7.87
CA VAL A 54 -3.28 5.59 -7.13
C VAL A 54 -1.88 6.17 -7.25
N GLU A 55 -1.78 7.34 -7.86
CA GLU A 55 -0.54 8.10 -7.94
C GLU A 55 -0.16 8.67 -6.56
N SER A 56 1.13 8.56 -6.20
CA SER A 56 1.68 9.07 -4.95
C SER A 56 3.09 9.67 -5.17
N GLY A 57 3.14 10.74 -5.96
CA GLY A 57 4.38 11.40 -6.34
C GLY A 57 5.20 10.51 -7.28
N PRO A 58 6.46 10.15 -6.96
CA PRO A 58 7.29 9.34 -7.84
C PRO A 58 6.86 7.87 -7.91
N TYR A 59 5.88 7.43 -7.11
CA TYR A 59 5.43 6.04 -7.05
C TYR A 59 3.92 5.90 -7.29
N TYR A 60 3.50 4.66 -7.53
CA TYR A 60 2.11 4.29 -7.74
C TYR A 60 1.74 3.12 -6.83
N PHE A 61 0.54 3.14 -6.26
CA PHE A 61 -0.11 1.96 -5.69
C PHE A 61 -0.96 1.30 -6.77
N GLN A 62 -0.88 -0.03 -6.86
CA GLN A 62 -1.60 -0.87 -7.83
C GLN A 62 -2.27 -2.05 -7.12
#